data_AF-A0A4Z1ESI5-F1
#
_entry.id   AF-A0A4Z1ESI5-F1
#
_cell.length_a   1.000
_cell.length_b   1.000
_cell.length_c   1.000
_cell.angle_alpha   90.00
_cell.angle_beta   90.00
_cell.angle_gamma   90.00
#
_symmetry.space_group_name_H-M   'P 1'
#
loop_
_entity.id
_entity.type
_entity.pdbx_description
1 polymer ?
#
loop_
_entity_poly.entity_id
_entity_poly.type
_entity_poly.pdbx_seq_one_letter_code
_entity_poly.pdbx_strand_id
1 'polypeptide(L)'
;MSKPGDVEMLEDTRNVENSPSNKSFVETSIRIPLPTEIAHLTQEQQDEVEKSLVRRLDFRLMPVLIIMFWLNILDRNSIANAKIAGLPKDLHMTDGEYNNCLLIFYVIMVVRFFVGILEGPFLPGVIFLLSCFYKKEEFGKRVAYLYAGNILSSCFGGLIAAGIIDGMEDVGGYESWRWLFILEGVATVVVGLIALFLFPDYPRTTRWLSEEEKLFAEWRMSNEVAGIVDNDSSGVMWGVKESLKDPLTYMFAFMQMMLTTGQSFTYFLPSIIKELGFNNTITLLLTAPPYFVAFCGSIAIAFSSAKRNERFLHIVLPLCVSIVGNIMAMTVQGFGPRYLSIFFMIFGVYTVYNVNYSWVSSSIPRPRAKRAASMAIINLLSGGATHFYTSYLFPDSDKPRYYTGGSVLTASIMLCALTAAVIRIYLSRLNKKMDLQGVVAGVHTKNGHAESQKAYRFTL
;
A
#
# COMPACT_ATOMS: atom_id res chain seq x y z
N MET A 1 -26.91 -38.45 21.62
CA MET A 1 -27.81 -37.44 21.05
C MET A 1 -28.32 -36.58 22.21
N SER A 2 -27.62 -35.48 22.52
CA SER A 2 -28.05 -34.48 23.51
C SER A 2 -27.59 -33.11 23.02
N LYS A 3 -28.52 -32.14 23.00
CA LYS A 3 -28.34 -30.79 22.47
C LYS A 3 -27.47 -29.94 23.43
N PRO A 4 -26.60 -29.03 22.96
CA PRO A 4 -26.07 -27.93 23.75
C PRO A 4 -27.12 -26.81 23.78
N GLY A 5 -27.45 -26.13 24.89
CA GLY A 5 -26.59 -25.62 25.94
C GLY A 5 -26.64 -24.10 25.83
N ASP A 6 -27.68 -23.50 26.41
CA ASP A 6 -28.11 -22.10 26.22
C ASP A 6 -27.05 -21.07 26.64
N VAL A 7 -26.94 -20.00 25.86
CA VAL A 7 -26.07 -18.83 26.12
C VAL A 7 -26.75 -17.95 27.19
N GLU A 8 -26.19 -17.90 28.39
CA GLU A 8 -26.66 -17.01 29.47
C GLU A 8 -26.26 -15.55 29.18
N MET A 9 -27.26 -14.69 28.99
CA MET A 9 -27.12 -13.24 28.86
C MET A 9 -27.04 -12.61 30.26
N LEU A 10 -25.86 -12.15 30.68
CA LEU A 10 -25.73 -11.38 31.92
C LEU A 10 -25.97 -9.88 31.64
N GLU A 11 -27.17 -9.41 31.97
CA GLU A 11 -27.50 -7.97 32.06
C GLU A 11 -27.01 -7.41 33.40
N ASP A 12 -25.84 -6.73 33.43
CA ASP A 12 -25.38 -6.01 34.64
C ASP A 12 -26.17 -4.69 34.77
N THR A 13 -27.33 -4.75 35.44
CA THR A 13 -28.17 -3.59 35.75
C THR A 13 -27.76 -2.98 37.10
N ARG A 14 -26.83 -2.03 37.10
CA ARG A 14 -26.57 -1.20 38.28
C ARG A 14 -27.46 0.04 38.27
N ASN A 15 -28.35 0.09 39.27
CA ASN A 15 -29.27 1.18 39.58
C ASN A 15 -28.58 2.54 39.67
N VAL A 16 -29.04 3.51 38.88
CA VAL A 16 -28.83 4.94 39.10
C VAL A 16 -30.21 5.60 39.11
N GLU A 17 -30.56 6.20 40.24
CA GLU A 17 -31.82 6.88 40.50
C GLU A 17 -32.06 8.11 39.60
N ASN A 18 -33.35 8.40 39.44
CA ASN A 18 -34.02 9.33 38.53
C ASN A 18 -33.44 10.75 38.38
N SER A 19 -33.28 11.19 37.12
CA SER A 19 -33.51 12.59 36.70
C SER A 19 -33.89 12.65 35.20
N PRO A 20 -34.98 13.34 34.79
CA PRO A 20 -35.50 13.27 33.43
C PRO A 20 -34.84 14.31 32.52
N SER A 21 -33.53 14.20 32.28
CA SER A 21 -32.87 15.01 31.25
C SER A 21 -31.50 14.46 30.83
N ASN A 22 -31.44 13.20 30.42
CA ASN A 22 -30.34 12.72 29.58
C ASN A 22 -30.72 11.36 28.99
N LYS A 23 -31.10 11.33 27.71
CA LYS A 23 -31.08 10.07 26.96
C LYS A 23 -29.62 9.73 26.68
N SER A 24 -28.95 9.12 27.65
CA SER A 24 -27.68 8.45 27.40
C SER A 24 -27.95 7.25 26.50
N PHE A 25 -27.54 7.35 25.24
CA PHE A 25 -27.55 6.23 24.30
C PHE A 25 -26.66 5.12 24.89
N VAL A 26 -27.28 4.02 25.32
CA VAL A 26 -26.55 2.81 25.70
C VAL A 26 -26.11 2.13 24.40
N GLU A 27 -24.82 2.25 24.09
CA GLU A 27 -24.18 1.60 22.95
C GLU A 27 -23.99 0.12 23.32
N THR A 28 -24.98 -0.74 23.03
CA THR A 28 -24.86 -2.18 23.26
C THR A 28 -23.89 -2.78 22.25
N SER A 29 -22.59 -2.68 22.50
CA SER A 29 -21.60 -3.45 21.74
C SER A 29 -21.76 -4.92 22.15
N ILE A 30 -22.18 -5.80 21.23
CA ILE A 30 -22.15 -7.25 21.44
C ILE A 30 -20.67 -7.65 21.63
N ARG A 31 -20.22 -7.71 22.88
CA ARG A 31 -18.89 -8.21 23.23
C ARG A 31 -18.99 -9.71 23.42
N ILE A 32 -18.18 -10.45 22.68
CA ILE A 32 -18.01 -11.88 22.91
C ILE A 32 -17.41 -12.02 24.31
N PRO A 33 -17.99 -12.85 25.20
CA PRO A 33 -17.41 -13.09 26.52
C PRO A 33 -15.99 -13.66 26.38
N LEU A 34 -15.11 -13.37 27.34
CA LEU A 34 -13.78 -13.96 27.34
C LEU A 34 -13.88 -15.50 27.42
N PRO A 35 -13.02 -16.24 26.69
CA PRO A 35 -12.85 -17.68 26.90
C PRO A 35 -12.66 -18.00 28.37
N THR A 36 -13.20 -19.14 28.81
CA THR A 36 -13.30 -19.53 30.21
C THR A 36 -11.92 -19.58 30.89
N GLU A 37 -10.88 -19.89 30.12
CA GLU A 37 -9.49 -19.96 30.56
C GLU A 37 -8.89 -18.59 30.90
N ILE A 38 -9.33 -17.51 30.22
CA ILE A 38 -8.84 -16.13 30.41
C ILE A 38 -9.86 -15.21 31.07
N ALA A 39 -11.03 -15.74 31.44
CA ALA A 39 -12.10 -15.00 32.12
C ALA A 39 -11.68 -14.45 33.51
N HIS A 40 -10.59 -14.96 34.09
CA HIS A 40 -10.04 -14.51 35.36
C HIS A 40 -9.22 -13.20 35.27
N LEU A 41 -8.87 -12.75 34.07
CA LEU A 41 -8.05 -11.55 33.86
C LEU A 41 -8.86 -10.27 34.10
N THR A 42 -8.31 -9.37 34.92
CA THR A 42 -8.86 -8.01 35.09
C THR A 42 -8.64 -7.15 33.83
N GLN A 43 -9.37 -6.05 33.69
CA GLN A 43 -9.26 -5.17 32.52
C GLN A 43 -7.83 -4.63 32.31
N GLU A 44 -7.11 -4.30 33.39
CA GLU A 44 -5.70 -3.88 33.29
C GLU A 44 -4.80 -5.01 32.78
N GLN A 45 -5.01 -6.24 33.25
CA GLN A 45 -4.23 -7.40 32.80
C GLN A 45 -4.50 -7.72 31.32
N GLN A 46 -5.75 -7.59 30.87
CA GLN A 46 -6.11 -7.74 29.45
C GLN A 46 -5.38 -6.71 28.58
N ASP A 47 -5.30 -5.45 29.02
CA ASP A 47 -4.60 -4.38 28.29
C ASP A 47 -3.08 -4.61 28.25
N GLU A 48 -2.50 -5.17 29.31
CA GLU A 48 -1.08 -5.54 29.34
C GLU A 48 -0.75 -6.72 28.40
N VAL A 49 -1.57 -7.78 28.45
CA VAL A 49 -1.45 -8.93 27.54
C VAL A 49 -1.62 -8.47 26.09
N GLU A 50 -2.58 -7.59 25.82
CA GLU A 50 -2.78 -6.98 24.50
C GLU A 50 -1.53 -6.23 24.02
N LYS A 51 -0.97 -5.34 24.85
CA LYS A 51 0.24 -4.57 24.48
C LYS A 51 1.44 -5.49 24.25
N SER A 52 1.61 -6.50 25.10
CA SER A 52 2.69 -7.48 24.97
C SER A 52 2.58 -8.28 23.68
N LEU A 53 1.37 -8.81 23.39
CA LEU A 53 1.07 -9.57 22.18
C LEU A 53 1.35 -8.73 20.92
N VAL A 54 0.81 -7.52 20.87
CA VAL A 54 0.98 -6.60 19.72
C VAL A 54 2.45 -6.25 19.52
N ARG A 55 3.21 -5.97 20.58
CA ARG A 55 4.66 -5.73 20.47
C ARG A 55 5.40 -6.94 19.92
N ARG A 56 5.10 -8.14 20.42
CA ARG A 56 5.74 -9.38 19.94
C ARG A 56 5.44 -9.63 18.46
N LEU A 57 4.19 -9.42 18.05
CA LEU A 57 3.78 -9.46 16.64
C LEU A 57 4.54 -8.43 15.82
N ASP A 58 4.63 -7.19 16.28
CA ASP A 58 5.34 -6.13 15.57
C ASP A 58 6.83 -6.46 15.41
N PHE A 59 7.51 -6.88 16.47
CA PHE A 59 8.94 -7.18 16.43
C PHE A 59 9.29 -8.39 15.57
N ARG A 60 8.39 -9.38 15.46
CA ARG A 60 8.66 -10.61 14.70
C ARG A 60 8.21 -10.53 13.25
N LEU A 61 7.01 -9.99 13.02
CA LEU A 61 6.35 -10.01 11.71
C LEU A 61 6.73 -8.80 10.86
N MET A 62 6.69 -7.59 11.42
CA MET A 62 6.82 -6.37 10.62
C MET A 62 8.21 -6.20 9.99
N PRO A 63 9.35 -6.43 10.68
CA PRO A 63 10.66 -6.34 10.07
C PRO A 63 10.82 -7.27 8.87
N VAL A 64 10.38 -8.53 8.98
CA VAL A 64 10.47 -9.51 7.90
C VAL A 64 9.64 -9.08 6.71
N LEU A 65 8.39 -8.65 6.94
CA LEU A 65 7.50 -8.16 5.88
C LEU A 65 8.06 -6.92 5.18
N ILE A 66 8.61 -5.98 5.96
CA ILE A 66 9.21 -4.76 5.42
C ILE A 66 10.45 -5.11 4.59
N ILE A 67 11.34 -5.98 5.07
CA ILE A 67 12.54 -6.41 4.34
C ILE A 67 12.17 -7.16 3.07
N MET A 68 11.21 -8.10 3.12
CA MET A 68 10.76 -8.82 1.93
C MET A 68 10.15 -7.89 0.90
N PHE A 69 9.29 -6.95 1.32
CA PHE A 69 8.72 -5.97 0.40
C PHE A 69 9.78 -5.01 -0.15
N TRP A 70 10.75 -4.63 0.69
CA TRP A 70 11.88 -3.81 0.30
C TRP A 70 12.73 -4.47 -0.79
N LEU A 71 13.07 -5.75 -0.62
CA LEU A 71 13.80 -6.56 -1.60
C LEU A 71 12.99 -6.80 -2.87
N ASN A 72 11.69 -7.06 -2.74
CA ASN A 72 10.79 -7.20 -3.88
C ASN A 72 10.77 -5.94 -4.78
N ILE A 73 10.68 -4.75 -4.17
CA ILE A 73 10.74 -3.49 -4.92
C ILE A 73 12.16 -3.23 -5.47
N LEU A 74 13.19 -3.68 -4.76
CA LEU A 74 14.58 -3.54 -5.18
C LEU A 74 14.77 -4.29 -6.50
N ASP A 75 14.48 -5.59 -6.52
CA ASP A 75 14.55 -6.47 -7.71
C ASP A 75 13.79 -5.89 -8.92
N ARG A 76 12.63 -5.26 -8.66
CA ARG A 76 11.80 -4.65 -9.70
C ARG A 76 12.47 -3.45 -10.36
N ASN A 77 13.15 -2.63 -9.55
CA ASN A 77 13.82 -1.41 -9.99
C ASN A 77 15.22 -1.67 -10.56
N SER A 78 15.82 -2.83 -10.27
CA SER A 78 17.16 -3.24 -10.69
C SER A 78 17.42 -3.11 -12.18
N ILE A 79 16.40 -3.32 -13.04
CA ILE A 79 16.58 -3.16 -14.49
C ILE A 79 16.89 -1.72 -14.90
N ALA A 80 16.32 -0.74 -14.22
CA ALA A 80 16.56 0.67 -14.51
C ALA A 80 18.03 1.02 -14.22
N ASN A 81 18.57 0.44 -13.15
CA ASN A 81 19.98 0.56 -12.78
C ASN A 81 20.88 -0.22 -13.75
N ALA A 82 20.48 -1.43 -14.14
CA ALA A 82 21.19 -2.26 -15.11
C ALA A 82 21.30 -1.57 -16.49
N LYS A 83 20.30 -0.75 -16.89
CA LYS A 83 20.39 0.07 -18.12
C LYS A 83 21.59 1.03 -18.07
N ILE A 84 21.88 1.61 -16.91
CA ILE A 84 23.04 2.50 -16.72
C ILE A 84 24.35 1.72 -16.69
N ALA A 85 24.30 0.51 -16.12
CA ALA A 85 25.42 -0.42 -16.01
C ALA A 85 25.83 -1.09 -17.33
N GLY A 86 25.19 -0.79 -18.47
CA GLY A 86 25.61 -1.26 -19.78
C GLY A 86 24.78 -2.39 -20.40
N LEU A 87 23.76 -2.91 -19.69
CA LEU A 87 22.94 -4.04 -20.15
C LEU A 87 22.51 -3.98 -21.65
N PRO A 88 21.97 -2.86 -22.19
CA PRO A 88 21.56 -2.82 -23.59
C PRO A 88 22.72 -2.88 -24.57
N LYS A 89 23.89 -2.35 -24.18
CA LYS A 89 25.08 -2.35 -25.05
C LYS A 89 25.64 -3.75 -25.20
N ASP A 90 25.74 -4.49 -24.09
CA ASP A 90 26.36 -5.82 -24.07
C ASP A 90 25.48 -6.88 -24.74
N LEU A 91 24.16 -6.69 -24.68
CA LEU A 91 23.19 -7.58 -25.32
C LEU A 91 22.80 -7.12 -26.73
N HIS A 92 23.39 -6.03 -27.23
CA HIS A 92 23.05 -5.40 -28.52
C HIS A 92 21.55 -5.14 -28.69
N MET A 93 20.89 -4.72 -27.60
CA MET A 93 19.45 -4.48 -27.58
C MET A 93 19.11 -3.08 -28.10
N THR A 94 18.07 -3.02 -28.92
CA THR A 94 17.41 -1.76 -29.28
C THR A 94 16.58 -1.21 -28.12
N ASP A 95 16.28 0.10 -28.13
CA ASP A 95 15.39 0.69 -27.12
C ASP A 95 13.99 0.06 -27.14
N GLY A 96 13.51 -0.35 -28.32
CA GLY A 96 12.26 -1.09 -28.46
C GLY A 96 12.30 -2.42 -27.72
N GLU A 97 13.39 -3.19 -27.83
CA GLU A 97 13.57 -4.46 -27.13
C GLU A 97 13.73 -4.28 -25.62
N TYR A 98 14.42 -3.22 -25.18
CA TYR A 98 14.48 -2.85 -23.75
C TYR A 98 13.09 -2.53 -23.20
N ASN A 99 12.32 -1.70 -23.90
CA ASN A 99 10.96 -1.36 -23.50
C ASN A 99 10.04 -2.59 -23.54
N ASN A 100 10.21 -3.48 -24.51
CA ASN A 100 9.51 -4.77 -24.55
C ASN A 100 9.89 -5.67 -23.36
N CYS A 101 11.11 -5.59 -22.83
CA CYS A 101 11.50 -6.29 -21.61
C CYS A 101 10.85 -5.73 -20.35
N LEU A 102 10.45 -4.46 -20.36
CA LEU A 102 9.57 -3.89 -19.31
C LEU A 102 8.12 -4.41 -19.44
N LEU A 103 7.72 -4.86 -20.63
CA LEU A 103 6.35 -5.26 -20.99
C LEU A 103 6.09 -6.76 -21.08
N ILE A 104 7.13 -7.61 -20.94
CA ILE A 104 7.07 -9.09 -21.01
C ILE A 104 7.29 -9.70 -22.43
N PHE A 105 8.15 -9.15 -23.34
CA PHE A 105 8.29 -9.66 -24.73
C PHE A 105 9.69 -10.11 -25.34
N TYR A 106 10.82 -10.29 -24.61
CA TYR A 106 12.04 -11.05 -25.08
C TYR A 106 12.85 -11.83 -24.01
N VAL A 107 13.52 -13.00 -24.27
CA VAL A 107 14.22 -14.02 -23.37
C VAL A 107 14.42 -13.69 -21.87
N ILE A 108 14.94 -12.52 -21.50
CA ILE A 108 14.87 -11.95 -20.12
C ILE A 108 13.44 -12.02 -19.55
N MET A 109 12.46 -12.03 -20.44
CA MET A 109 11.05 -12.33 -20.37
C MET A 109 10.72 -13.53 -19.54
N VAL A 110 11.36 -14.67 -19.81
CA VAL A 110 10.85 -15.93 -19.26
C VAL A 110 11.10 -15.88 -17.76
N VAL A 111 12.30 -15.43 -17.39
CA VAL A 111 12.65 -15.11 -16.00
C VAL A 111 11.72 -14.01 -15.45
N ARG A 112 11.53 -12.90 -16.16
CA ARG A 112 10.62 -11.79 -15.78
C ARG A 112 9.16 -12.22 -15.57
N PHE A 113 8.68 -13.13 -16.39
CA PHE A 113 7.33 -13.67 -16.36
C PHE A 113 7.15 -14.56 -15.15
N PHE A 114 8.11 -15.45 -14.87
CA PHE A 114 8.11 -16.23 -13.64
C PHE A 114 8.23 -15.33 -12.40
N VAL A 115 9.09 -14.31 -12.42
CA VAL A 115 9.16 -13.31 -11.34
C VAL A 115 7.80 -12.65 -11.16
N GLY A 116 7.14 -12.18 -12.22
CA GLY A 116 5.83 -11.55 -12.13
C GLY A 116 4.72 -12.48 -11.59
N ILE A 117 4.72 -13.75 -11.99
CA ILE A 117 3.77 -14.76 -11.48
C ILE A 117 4.01 -15.02 -9.99
N LEU A 118 5.27 -15.17 -9.58
CA LEU A 118 5.66 -15.47 -8.20
C LEU A 118 5.50 -14.26 -7.28
N GLU A 119 5.71 -13.05 -7.79
CA GLU A 119 5.53 -11.77 -7.08
C GLU A 119 4.04 -11.41 -6.93
N GLY A 120 3.21 -11.73 -7.93
CA GLY A 120 1.79 -11.38 -7.96
C GLY A 120 1.02 -11.62 -6.65
N PRO A 121 1.11 -12.81 -6.01
CA PRO A 121 0.40 -13.09 -4.76
C PRO A 121 1.03 -12.45 -3.51
N PHE A 122 2.23 -11.87 -3.59
CA PHE A 122 2.97 -11.36 -2.43
C PHE A 122 2.17 -10.29 -1.67
N LEU A 123 1.82 -9.19 -2.32
CA LEU A 123 1.14 -8.06 -1.66
C LEU A 123 -0.25 -8.44 -1.10
N PRO A 124 -1.13 -9.13 -1.85
CA PRO A 124 -2.38 -9.67 -1.29
C PRO A 124 -2.14 -10.61 -0.10
N GLY A 125 -1.12 -11.46 -0.16
CA GLY A 125 -0.74 -12.38 0.92
C GLY A 125 -0.32 -11.65 2.20
N VAL A 126 0.53 -10.62 2.08
CA VAL A 126 0.95 -9.79 3.21
C VAL A 126 -0.25 -9.06 3.84
N ILE A 127 -1.11 -8.47 3.01
CA ILE A 127 -2.31 -7.76 3.48
C ILE A 127 -3.27 -8.72 4.20
N PHE A 128 -3.46 -9.93 3.66
CA PHE A 128 -4.26 -10.96 4.29
C PHE A 128 -3.68 -11.36 5.66
N LEU A 129 -2.37 -11.65 5.72
CA LEU A 129 -1.71 -12.03 6.96
C LEU A 129 -1.84 -10.95 8.04
N LEU A 130 -1.61 -9.68 7.67
CA LEU A 130 -1.79 -8.55 8.59
C LEU A 130 -3.24 -8.45 9.09
N SER A 131 -4.22 -8.77 8.25
CA SER A 131 -5.64 -8.76 8.64
C SER A 131 -6.04 -9.88 9.61
N CYS A 132 -5.26 -10.97 9.69
CA CYS A 132 -5.49 -12.06 10.63
C CYS A 132 -4.96 -11.76 12.04
N PHE A 133 -3.96 -10.90 12.17
CA PHE A 133 -3.25 -10.65 13.43
C PHE A 133 -3.53 -9.28 14.05
N TYR A 134 -3.89 -8.27 13.23
CA TYR A 134 -4.03 -6.89 13.70
C TYR A 134 -5.46 -6.37 13.59
N LYS A 135 -5.85 -5.56 14.58
CA LYS A 135 -7.14 -4.86 14.60
C LYS A 135 -7.20 -3.78 13.52
N LYS A 136 -8.38 -3.31 13.12
CA LYS A 136 -8.58 -2.27 12.08
C LYS A 136 -7.78 -0.98 12.34
N GLU A 137 -7.68 -0.54 13.59
CA GLU A 137 -6.94 0.68 13.96
C GLU A 137 -5.41 0.48 13.93
N GLU A 138 -4.97 -0.74 14.19
CA GLU A 138 -3.57 -1.17 14.15
C GLU A 138 -3.09 -1.44 12.73
N PHE A 139 -3.95 -2.04 11.92
CA PHE A 139 -3.69 -2.47 10.55
C PHE A 139 -3.24 -1.30 9.67
N GLY A 140 -3.95 -0.17 9.73
CA GLY A 140 -3.64 1.00 8.90
C GLY A 140 -2.22 1.55 9.10
N LYS A 141 -1.72 1.55 10.35
CA LYS A 141 -0.35 2.02 10.67
C LYS A 141 0.71 1.10 10.06
N ARG A 142 0.48 -0.21 10.09
CA ARG A 142 1.42 -1.23 9.59
C ARG A 142 1.50 -1.28 8.09
N VAL A 143 0.34 -1.14 7.42
CA VAL A 143 0.30 -0.97 5.97
C VAL A 143 1.06 0.31 5.56
N ALA A 144 0.94 1.40 6.32
CA ALA A 144 1.72 2.62 6.05
C ALA A 144 3.24 2.39 6.18
N TYR A 145 3.70 1.64 7.19
CA TYR A 145 5.13 1.27 7.30
C TYR A 145 5.60 0.40 6.13
N LEU A 146 4.77 -0.55 5.69
CA LEU A 146 5.07 -1.40 4.54
C LEU A 146 5.28 -0.55 3.27
N TYR A 147 4.34 0.34 2.95
CA TYR A 147 4.48 1.21 1.78
C TYR A 147 5.57 2.27 1.91
N ALA A 148 5.90 2.73 3.12
CA ALA A 148 7.09 3.56 3.34
C ALA A 148 8.39 2.84 2.94
N GLY A 149 8.43 1.50 3.11
CA GLY A 149 9.51 0.65 2.64
C GLY A 149 9.74 0.69 1.13
N ASN A 150 8.70 0.92 0.31
CA ASN A 150 8.85 1.04 -1.15
C ASN A 150 9.73 2.23 -1.54
N ILE A 151 9.49 3.40 -0.94
CA ILE A 151 10.27 4.62 -1.20
C ILE A 151 11.71 4.42 -0.75
N LEU A 152 11.89 3.78 0.41
CA LEU A 152 13.21 3.47 0.94
C LEU A 152 13.97 2.47 0.06
N SER A 153 13.28 1.49 -0.55
CA SER A 153 13.87 0.58 -1.54
C SER A 153 14.38 1.31 -2.77
N SER A 154 13.58 2.23 -3.30
CA SER A 154 13.99 3.05 -4.44
C SER A 154 15.20 3.94 -4.11
N CYS A 155 15.32 4.42 -2.87
CA CYS A 155 16.48 5.16 -2.38
C CYS A 155 17.76 4.29 -2.35
N PHE A 156 17.69 3.12 -1.72
CA PHE A 156 18.86 2.24 -1.56
C PHE A 156 19.22 1.47 -2.83
N GLY A 157 18.27 1.19 -3.72
CA GLY A 157 18.52 0.48 -4.97
C GLY A 157 19.55 1.20 -5.84
N GLY A 158 19.45 2.53 -5.96
CA GLY A 158 20.46 3.32 -6.66
C GLY A 158 21.82 3.33 -5.95
N LEU A 159 21.85 3.39 -4.61
CA LEU A 159 23.10 3.34 -3.84
C LEU A 159 23.83 2.01 -3.97
N ILE A 160 23.09 0.90 -3.87
CA ILE A 160 23.62 -0.46 -4.01
C ILE A 160 24.15 -0.65 -5.43
N ALA A 161 23.37 -0.25 -6.44
CA ALA A 161 23.80 -0.31 -7.83
C ALA A 161 25.07 0.52 -8.10
N ALA A 162 25.17 1.71 -7.51
CA ALA A 162 26.38 2.54 -7.64
C ALA A 162 27.62 1.82 -7.09
N GLY A 163 27.52 1.21 -5.90
CA GLY A 163 28.62 0.48 -5.29
C GLY A 163 29.04 -0.75 -6.10
N ILE A 164 28.08 -1.47 -6.68
CA ILE A 164 28.36 -2.64 -7.53
C ILE A 164 29.05 -2.23 -8.82
N ILE A 165 28.56 -1.18 -9.50
CA ILE A 165 29.14 -0.72 -10.77
C ILE A 165 30.55 -0.16 -10.60
N ASP A 166 30.84 0.48 -9.47
CA ASP A 166 32.17 1.02 -9.20
C ASP A 166 33.19 -0.07 -8.85
N GLY A 167 32.76 -1.13 -8.14
CA GLY A 167 33.66 -2.12 -7.55
C GLY A 167 33.69 -3.49 -8.24
N MET A 168 32.78 -3.79 -9.16
CA MET A 168 32.60 -5.15 -9.70
C MET A 168 32.69 -5.27 -11.22
N GLU A 169 33.24 -4.27 -11.89
CA GLU A 169 33.53 -4.37 -13.32
C GLU A 169 34.64 -5.40 -13.58
N ASP A 170 34.42 -6.30 -14.53
CA ASP A 170 35.33 -7.40 -14.92
C ASP A 170 35.68 -8.40 -13.80
N VAL A 171 34.96 -8.35 -12.68
CA VAL A 171 35.13 -9.33 -11.60
C VAL A 171 34.61 -10.69 -12.06
N GLY A 172 35.52 -11.67 -12.18
CA GLY A 172 35.18 -13.00 -12.66
C GLY A 172 34.86 -13.05 -14.17
N GLY A 173 35.26 -12.04 -14.95
CA GLY A 173 34.99 -11.95 -16.38
C GLY A 173 33.53 -11.59 -16.71
N TYR A 174 32.84 -10.96 -15.76
CA TYR A 174 31.45 -10.52 -15.92
C TYR A 174 31.34 -9.00 -15.75
N GLU A 175 30.46 -8.42 -16.56
CA GLU A 175 30.04 -7.02 -16.48
C GLU A 175 29.27 -6.73 -15.19
N SER A 176 29.40 -5.52 -14.64
CA SER A 176 28.81 -5.14 -13.35
C SER A 176 27.30 -5.36 -13.27
N TRP A 177 26.55 -5.22 -14.37
CA TRP A 177 25.11 -5.42 -14.37
C TRP A 177 24.69 -6.86 -14.06
N ARG A 178 25.55 -7.86 -14.34
CA ARG A 178 25.28 -9.26 -13.98
C ARG A 178 25.41 -9.46 -12.49
N TRP A 179 26.44 -8.87 -11.89
CA TRP A 179 26.65 -8.89 -10.45
C TRP A 179 25.52 -8.20 -9.68
N LEU A 180 24.94 -7.15 -10.26
CA LEU A 180 23.75 -6.49 -9.70
C LEU A 180 22.61 -7.49 -9.51
N PHE A 181 22.22 -8.24 -10.56
CA PHE A 181 21.17 -9.24 -10.43
C PHE A 181 21.55 -10.44 -9.56
N ILE A 182 22.82 -10.87 -9.59
CA ILE A 182 23.28 -12.02 -8.78
C ILE A 182 23.23 -11.67 -7.30
N LEU A 183 23.77 -10.53 -6.89
CA LEU A 183 23.85 -10.14 -5.48
C LEU A 183 22.46 -9.88 -4.89
N GLU A 184 21.60 -9.19 -5.63
CA GLU A 184 20.22 -8.93 -5.23
C GLU A 184 19.42 -10.25 -5.12
N GLY A 185 19.54 -11.13 -6.12
CA GLY A 185 18.91 -12.45 -6.10
C GLY A 185 19.40 -13.35 -4.97
N VAL A 186 20.70 -13.33 -4.64
CA VAL A 186 21.23 -14.08 -3.49
C VAL A 186 20.67 -13.52 -2.18
N ALA A 187 20.60 -12.19 -2.04
CA ALA A 187 20.01 -11.56 -0.85
C ALA A 187 18.53 -11.93 -0.69
N THR A 188 17.75 -11.98 -1.78
CA THR A 188 16.33 -12.36 -1.73
C THR A 188 16.14 -13.83 -1.38
N VAL A 189 16.97 -14.74 -1.88
CA VAL A 189 16.96 -16.16 -1.50
C VAL A 189 17.27 -16.34 -0.02
N VAL A 190 18.31 -15.67 0.50
CA VAL A 190 18.68 -15.75 1.93
C VAL A 190 17.55 -15.25 2.81
N VAL A 191 16.96 -14.10 2.50
CA VAL A 191 15.81 -13.57 3.26
C VAL A 191 14.60 -14.48 3.12
N GLY A 192 14.34 -15.06 1.95
CA GLY A 192 13.29 -16.04 1.75
C GLY A 192 13.44 -17.28 2.63
N LEU A 193 14.66 -17.82 2.74
CA LEU A 193 14.96 -18.96 3.62
C LEU A 193 14.76 -18.59 5.10
N ILE A 194 15.18 -17.38 5.52
CA ILE A 194 14.95 -16.89 6.88
C ILE A 194 13.45 -16.70 7.15
N ALA A 195 12.71 -16.19 6.17
CA ALA A 195 11.27 -15.96 6.27
C ALA A 195 10.49 -17.26 6.53
N LEU A 196 10.92 -18.40 5.97
CA LEU A 196 10.30 -19.71 6.24
C LEU A 196 10.27 -20.08 7.74
N PHE A 197 11.25 -19.62 8.52
CA PHE A 197 11.32 -19.89 9.96
C PHE A 197 10.67 -18.80 10.81
N LEU A 198 10.55 -17.59 10.28
CA LEU A 198 10.00 -16.45 11.02
C LEU A 198 8.49 -16.26 10.81
N PHE A 199 7.95 -16.67 9.66
CA PHE A 199 6.54 -16.49 9.34
C PHE A 199 5.64 -17.28 10.30
N PRO A 200 4.64 -16.61 10.91
CA PRO A 200 3.64 -17.29 11.70
C PRO A 200 2.62 -18.00 10.80
N ASP A 201 2.16 -19.16 11.25
CA ASP A 201 0.91 -19.77 10.79
C ASP A 201 -0.30 -18.93 11.28
N TYR A 202 -1.52 -19.47 11.25
CA TYR A 202 -2.69 -18.81 11.82
C TYR A 202 -2.54 -18.50 13.32
N PRO A 203 -3.26 -17.50 13.87
CA PRO A 203 -3.21 -17.13 15.29
C PRO A 203 -3.41 -18.30 16.27
N ARG A 204 -4.17 -19.33 15.87
CA ARG A 204 -4.43 -20.53 16.68
C ARG A 204 -3.33 -21.60 16.58
N THR A 205 -2.64 -21.69 15.44
CA THR A 205 -1.66 -22.76 15.17
C THR A 205 -0.22 -22.32 15.36
N THR A 206 0.00 -21.06 15.70
CA THR A 206 1.33 -20.47 15.79
C THR A 206 2.15 -21.06 16.94
N ARG A 207 3.36 -21.53 16.66
CA ARG A 207 4.18 -22.26 17.66
C ARG A 207 4.84 -21.39 18.73
N TRP A 208 4.85 -20.06 18.56
CA TRP A 208 5.61 -19.13 19.39
C TRP A 208 4.75 -18.26 20.33
N LEU A 209 3.43 -18.35 20.21
CA LEU A 209 2.49 -17.78 21.18
C LEU A 209 2.14 -18.84 22.24
N SER A 210 2.01 -18.40 23.49
CA SER A 210 1.45 -19.25 24.55
C SER A 210 -0.03 -19.56 24.29
N GLU A 211 -0.56 -20.64 24.89
CA GLU A 211 -1.98 -21.00 24.71
C GLU A 211 -2.93 -19.87 25.16
N GLU A 212 -2.62 -19.16 26.24
CA GLU A 212 -3.38 -17.99 26.69
C GLU A 212 -3.32 -16.84 25.66
N GLU A 213 -2.14 -16.56 25.09
CA GLU A 213 -1.99 -15.54 24.05
C GLU A 213 -2.72 -15.92 22.76
N LYS A 214 -2.78 -17.20 22.39
CA LYS A 214 -3.54 -17.68 21.22
C LYS A 214 -5.03 -17.48 21.42
N LEU A 215 -5.55 -17.89 22.57
CA LEU A 215 -6.97 -17.71 22.93
C LEU A 215 -7.33 -16.23 22.99
N PHE A 216 -6.45 -15.39 23.55
CA PHE A 216 -6.64 -13.95 23.57
C PHE A 216 -6.56 -13.32 22.16
N ALA A 217 -5.66 -13.81 21.30
CA ALA A 217 -5.54 -13.38 19.90
C ALA A 217 -6.78 -13.74 19.07
N GLU A 218 -7.34 -14.93 19.26
CA GLU A 218 -8.59 -15.35 18.61
C GLU A 218 -9.78 -14.55 19.14
N TRP A 219 -9.85 -14.38 20.45
CA TRP A 219 -10.91 -13.61 21.09
C TRP A 219 -10.89 -12.16 20.63
N ARG A 220 -9.74 -11.47 20.62
CA ARG A 220 -9.68 -10.06 20.18
C ARG A 220 -10.15 -9.87 18.74
N MET A 221 -9.79 -10.80 17.85
CA MET A 221 -10.14 -10.73 16.44
C MET A 221 -11.63 -11.04 16.24
N SER A 222 -12.16 -11.99 17.00
CA SER A 222 -13.60 -12.32 17.01
C SER A 222 -14.45 -11.21 17.61
N ASN A 223 -13.96 -10.58 18.68
CA ASN A 223 -14.65 -9.51 19.39
C ASN A 223 -14.69 -8.21 18.56
N GLU A 224 -13.68 -7.98 17.71
CA GLU A 224 -13.74 -6.92 16.69
C GLU A 224 -14.80 -7.17 15.61
N VAL A 225 -15.17 -8.44 15.38
CA VAL A 225 -16.26 -8.85 14.48
C VAL A 225 -17.63 -8.74 15.18
N ALA A 226 -17.66 -8.58 16.51
CA ALA A 226 -18.80 -8.15 17.33
C ALA A 226 -20.15 -8.80 16.96
N GLY A 227 -20.20 -10.13 16.89
CA GLY A 227 -21.46 -10.86 16.69
C GLY A 227 -22.14 -10.66 15.32
N ILE A 228 -21.54 -9.90 14.40
CA ILE A 228 -21.90 -10.01 12.99
C ILE A 228 -21.30 -11.34 12.54
N VAL A 229 -22.09 -12.41 12.66
CA VAL A 229 -21.87 -13.62 11.86
C VAL A 229 -21.60 -13.11 10.45
N ASP A 230 -20.46 -13.51 9.85
CA ASP A 230 -20.22 -13.41 8.41
C ASP A 230 -21.27 -14.31 7.72
N ASN A 231 -22.54 -13.93 7.83
CA ASN A 231 -23.70 -14.54 7.22
C ASN A 231 -23.97 -13.84 5.88
N ASP A 232 -22.97 -13.17 5.31
CA ASP A 232 -22.87 -13.15 3.87
C ASP A 232 -22.40 -14.55 3.43
N SER A 233 -23.37 -15.46 3.38
CA SER A 233 -23.35 -16.71 2.60
C SER A 233 -22.99 -16.49 1.12
N SER A 234 -22.90 -15.23 0.72
CA SER A 234 -22.37 -14.69 -0.52
C SER A 234 -20.83 -14.68 -0.49
N GLY A 235 -20.19 -15.83 -0.76
CA GLY A 235 -18.71 -15.95 -0.79
C GLY A 235 -17.99 -14.94 -1.70
N VAL A 236 -16.65 -15.03 -1.79
CA VAL A 236 -15.75 -14.08 -2.48
C VAL A 236 -16.29 -13.55 -3.82
N MET A 237 -16.92 -14.42 -4.62
CA MET A 237 -17.52 -14.08 -5.91
C MET A 237 -18.63 -13.02 -5.85
N TRP A 238 -19.42 -12.99 -4.77
CA TRP A 238 -20.41 -11.93 -4.56
C TRP A 238 -19.73 -10.60 -4.27
N GLY A 239 -18.66 -10.60 -3.45
CA GLY A 239 -17.86 -9.42 -3.17
C GLY A 239 -17.26 -8.83 -4.46
N VAL A 240 -16.80 -9.70 -5.37
CA VAL A 240 -16.35 -9.31 -6.71
C VAL A 240 -17.49 -8.72 -7.52
N LYS A 241 -18.66 -9.38 -7.59
CA LYS A 241 -19.82 -8.91 -8.35
C LYS A 241 -20.33 -7.55 -7.87
N GLU A 242 -20.37 -7.33 -6.56
CA GLU A 242 -20.77 -6.04 -5.98
C GLU A 242 -19.70 -4.97 -6.17
N SER A 243 -18.41 -5.32 -6.11
CA SER A 243 -17.32 -4.40 -6.44
C SER A 243 -17.38 -3.94 -7.89
N LEU A 244 -17.74 -4.83 -8.83
CA LEU A 244 -17.86 -4.50 -10.25
C LEU A 244 -19.04 -3.59 -10.58
N LYS A 245 -20.06 -3.52 -9.70
CA LYS A 245 -21.18 -2.59 -9.87
C LYS A 245 -20.92 -1.22 -9.22
N ASP A 246 -19.94 -1.14 -8.32
CA ASP A 246 -19.70 0.07 -7.54
C ASP A 246 -18.95 1.12 -8.37
N PRO A 247 -19.58 2.27 -8.69
CA PRO A 247 -18.93 3.33 -9.47
C PRO A 247 -17.70 3.91 -8.76
N LEU A 248 -17.66 3.85 -7.43
CA LEU A 248 -16.54 4.36 -6.64
C LEU A 248 -15.26 3.56 -6.88
N THR A 249 -15.37 2.24 -7.13
CA THR A 249 -14.24 1.37 -7.49
C THR A 249 -13.56 1.86 -8.76
N TYR A 250 -14.33 2.21 -9.78
CA TYR A 250 -13.79 2.69 -11.06
C TYR A 250 -13.19 4.09 -10.97
N MET A 251 -13.78 4.98 -10.17
CA MET A 251 -13.21 6.32 -9.93
C MET A 251 -11.84 6.20 -9.24
N PHE A 252 -11.73 5.36 -8.21
CA PHE A 252 -10.45 5.10 -7.55
C PHE A 252 -9.46 4.33 -8.44
N ALA A 253 -9.93 3.40 -9.28
CA ALA A 253 -9.09 2.71 -10.25
C ALA A 253 -8.46 3.70 -11.25
N PHE A 254 -9.27 4.62 -11.80
CA PHE A 254 -8.79 5.65 -12.71
C PHE A 254 -7.81 6.62 -12.02
N MET A 255 -8.13 7.07 -10.80
CA MET A 255 -7.23 7.92 -10.01
C MET A 255 -5.89 7.22 -9.74
N GLN A 256 -5.92 5.96 -9.32
CA GLN A 256 -4.72 5.16 -9.08
C GLN A 256 -3.91 4.90 -10.36
N MET A 257 -4.58 4.71 -11.50
CA MET A 257 -3.94 4.55 -12.81
C MET A 257 -3.19 5.83 -13.22
N MET A 258 -3.82 6.99 -13.09
CA MET A 258 -3.19 8.28 -13.37
C MET A 258 -2.01 8.56 -12.42
N LEU A 259 -2.13 8.20 -11.15
CA LEU A 259 -1.05 8.32 -10.18
C LEU A 259 0.13 7.41 -10.50
N THR A 260 -0.14 6.14 -10.85
CA THR A 260 0.89 5.16 -11.23
C THR A 260 1.59 5.58 -12.52
N THR A 261 0.84 6.21 -13.45
CA THR A 261 1.43 6.84 -14.64
C THR A 261 2.41 7.93 -14.25
N GLY A 262 2.01 8.80 -13.32
CA GLY A 262 2.87 9.82 -12.74
C GLY A 262 4.15 9.29 -12.08
N GLN A 263 4.16 8.04 -11.60
CA GLN A 263 5.34 7.38 -11.01
C GLN A 263 6.22 6.63 -12.02
N SER A 264 5.75 6.45 -13.26
CA SER A 264 6.42 5.58 -14.24
C SER A 264 7.83 6.04 -14.63
N PHE A 265 8.17 7.31 -14.44
CA PHE A 265 9.53 7.82 -14.66
C PHE A 265 10.58 7.11 -13.79
N THR A 266 10.19 6.43 -12.71
CA THR A 266 11.08 5.67 -11.82
C THR A 266 11.95 4.67 -12.60
N TYR A 267 11.39 3.97 -13.58
CA TYR A 267 12.13 3.00 -14.41
C TYR A 267 13.14 3.66 -15.37
N PHE A 268 13.04 4.98 -15.53
CA PHE A 268 13.89 5.79 -16.40
C PHE A 268 14.71 6.81 -15.60
N LEU A 269 14.51 6.90 -14.28
CA LEU A 269 15.08 7.96 -13.46
C LEU A 269 16.62 7.98 -13.51
N PRO A 270 17.34 6.84 -13.40
CA PRO A 270 18.79 6.84 -13.58
C PRO A 270 19.20 7.38 -14.95
N SER A 271 18.42 7.11 -16.00
CA SER A 271 18.69 7.64 -17.35
C SER A 271 18.44 9.15 -17.43
N ILE A 272 17.37 9.65 -16.79
CA ILE A 272 17.07 11.08 -16.69
C ILE A 272 18.19 11.83 -15.97
N ILE A 273 18.73 11.26 -14.88
CA ILE A 273 19.85 11.86 -14.13
C ILE A 273 21.16 11.77 -14.92
N LYS A 274 21.36 10.72 -15.72
CA LYS A 274 22.55 10.59 -16.59
C LYS A 274 22.67 11.74 -17.58
N GLU A 275 21.54 12.27 -18.06
CA GLU A 275 21.48 13.47 -18.92
C GLU A 275 21.91 14.78 -18.21
N LEU A 276 22.24 14.73 -16.92
CA LEU A 276 22.90 15.83 -16.21
C LEU A 276 24.43 15.84 -16.43
N GLY A 277 25.00 14.79 -17.05
CA GLY A 277 26.40 14.73 -17.47
C GLY A 277 27.36 14.13 -16.45
N PHE A 278 26.88 13.39 -15.45
CA PHE A 278 27.72 12.69 -14.48
C PHE A 278 28.12 11.29 -14.96
N ASN A 279 29.14 10.70 -14.34
CA ASN A 279 29.48 9.29 -14.57
C ASN A 279 28.36 8.35 -14.06
N ASN A 280 28.43 7.06 -14.42
CA ASN A 280 27.42 6.07 -14.04
C ASN A 280 27.24 5.97 -12.51
N THR A 281 28.35 5.93 -11.76
CA THR A 281 28.35 5.81 -10.29
C THR A 281 27.66 7.01 -9.62
N ILE A 282 28.10 8.24 -9.94
CA ILE A 282 27.51 9.47 -9.37
C ILE A 282 26.05 9.62 -9.81
N THR A 283 25.72 9.27 -11.06
CA THR A 283 24.33 9.27 -11.55
C THR A 283 23.42 8.44 -10.66
N LEU A 284 23.85 7.23 -10.28
CA LEU A 284 23.07 6.35 -9.42
C LEU A 284 23.04 6.84 -7.97
N LEU A 285 24.14 7.39 -7.45
CA LEU A 285 24.15 8.03 -6.13
C LEU A 285 23.17 9.20 -6.04
N LEU A 286 23.04 10.00 -7.09
CA LEU A 286 22.12 11.14 -7.17
C LEU A 286 20.64 10.74 -7.21
N THR A 287 20.31 9.47 -7.44
CA THR A 287 18.91 9.00 -7.34
C THR A 287 18.42 8.96 -5.89
N ALA A 288 19.32 8.75 -4.92
CA ALA A 288 18.95 8.46 -3.53
C ALA A 288 18.38 9.67 -2.77
N PRO A 289 18.99 10.88 -2.81
CA PRO A 289 18.51 12.02 -2.02
C PRO A 289 17.06 12.43 -2.33
N PRO A 290 16.60 12.49 -3.60
CA PRO A 290 15.20 12.76 -3.91
C PRO A 290 14.22 11.75 -3.27
N TYR A 291 14.53 10.45 -3.32
CA TYR A 291 13.70 9.43 -2.68
C TYR A 291 13.70 9.55 -1.15
N PHE A 292 14.83 9.87 -0.54
CA PHE A 292 14.89 10.07 0.92
C PHE A 292 14.02 11.26 1.38
N VAL A 293 14.04 12.37 0.64
CA VAL A 293 13.15 13.52 0.93
C VAL A 293 11.68 13.14 0.74
N ALA A 294 11.35 12.39 -0.32
CA ALA A 294 10.00 11.89 -0.53
C ALA A 294 9.55 10.92 0.57
N PHE A 295 10.45 10.09 1.11
CA PHE A 295 10.18 9.19 2.23
C PHE A 295 9.77 9.98 3.49
N CYS A 296 10.60 10.94 3.91
CA CYS A 296 10.31 11.82 5.05
C CYS A 296 9.00 12.59 4.84
N GLY A 297 8.78 13.11 3.63
CA GLY A 297 7.55 13.79 3.23
C GLY A 297 6.32 12.89 3.33
N SER A 298 6.43 11.65 2.87
CA SER A 298 5.31 10.70 2.82
C SER A 298 4.81 10.35 4.21
N ILE A 299 5.74 10.19 5.16
CA ILE A 299 5.44 9.93 6.57
C ILE A 299 4.76 11.15 7.18
N ALA A 300 5.31 12.35 6.98
CA ALA A 300 4.75 13.58 7.52
C ALA A 300 3.32 13.86 7.01
N ILE A 301 3.09 13.69 5.70
CA ILE A 301 1.79 13.88 5.07
C ILE A 301 0.80 12.79 5.51
N ALA A 302 1.22 11.53 5.61
CA ALA A 302 0.37 10.44 6.09
C ALA A 302 -0.11 10.68 7.53
N PHE A 303 0.80 11.09 8.43
CA PHE A 303 0.42 11.45 9.81
C PHE A 303 -0.49 12.68 9.86
N SER A 304 -0.20 13.71 9.07
CA SER A 304 -1.04 14.90 8.99
C SER A 304 -2.45 14.59 8.48
N SER A 305 -2.55 13.73 7.46
CA SER A 305 -3.83 13.30 6.87
C SER A 305 -4.64 12.46 7.85
N ALA A 306 -3.98 11.57 8.61
CA ALA A 306 -4.62 10.80 9.66
C ALA A 306 -5.14 11.70 10.81
N LYS A 307 -4.38 12.72 11.23
CA LYS A 307 -4.79 13.64 12.31
C LYS A 307 -5.92 14.57 11.91
N ARG A 308 -5.91 15.09 10.67
CA ARG A 308 -6.91 16.05 10.18
C ARG A 308 -8.17 15.39 9.61
N ASN A 309 -8.13 14.08 9.36
CA ASN A 309 -9.21 13.32 8.71
C ASN A 309 -9.68 13.94 7.39
N GLU A 310 -8.77 14.60 6.68
CA GLU A 310 -8.95 15.17 5.35
C GLU A 310 -7.93 14.48 4.43
N ARG A 311 -8.40 13.87 3.33
CA ARG A 311 -7.56 13.17 2.35
C ARG A 311 -7.32 14.05 1.13
N PHE A 312 -8.35 14.76 0.67
CA PHE A 312 -8.28 15.55 -0.56
C PHE A 312 -7.12 16.57 -0.58
N LEU A 313 -6.96 17.40 0.45
CA LEU A 313 -5.91 18.43 0.47
C LEU A 313 -4.51 17.82 0.53
N HIS A 314 -4.35 16.73 1.27
CA HIS A 314 -3.09 15.97 1.37
C HIS A 314 -2.75 15.23 0.08
N ILE A 315 -3.69 15.12 -0.86
CA ILE A 315 -3.48 14.59 -2.21
C ILE A 315 -3.18 15.72 -3.19
N VAL A 316 -4.02 16.76 -3.24
CA VAL A 316 -3.89 17.80 -4.27
C VAL A 316 -2.65 18.67 -4.07
N LEU A 317 -2.29 19.03 -2.83
CA LEU A 317 -1.14 19.91 -2.59
C LEU A 317 0.19 19.30 -3.05
N PRO A 318 0.52 18.03 -2.73
CA PRO A 318 1.74 17.43 -3.26
C PRO A 318 1.69 17.17 -4.77
N LEU A 319 0.51 16.88 -5.36
CA LEU A 319 0.38 16.77 -6.81
C LEU A 319 0.72 18.09 -7.51
N CYS A 320 0.32 19.24 -6.95
CA CYS A 320 0.72 20.55 -7.47
C CYS A 320 2.24 20.73 -7.46
N VAL A 321 2.93 20.30 -6.41
CA VAL A 321 4.41 20.31 -6.35
C VAL A 321 4.97 19.43 -7.47
N SER A 322 4.39 18.24 -7.70
CA SER A 322 4.82 17.37 -8.80
C SER A 322 4.60 17.98 -10.18
N ILE A 323 3.52 18.73 -10.39
CA ILE A 323 3.25 19.44 -11.67
C ILE A 323 4.34 20.47 -11.92
N VAL A 324 4.67 21.28 -10.91
CA VAL A 324 5.76 22.27 -11.00
C VAL A 324 7.08 21.55 -11.30
N GLY A 325 7.37 20.44 -10.62
CA GLY A 325 8.54 19.61 -10.90
C GLY A 325 8.62 19.14 -12.35
N ASN A 326 7.55 18.55 -12.90
CA ASN A 326 7.54 18.08 -14.29
C ASN A 326 7.72 19.24 -15.28
N ILE A 327 7.05 20.37 -15.07
CA ILE A 327 7.18 21.55 -15.95
C ILE A 327 8.62 22.08 -15.89
N MET A 328 9.21 22.17 -14.69
CA MET A 328 10.60 22.59 -14.53
C MET A 328 11.58 21.65 -15.25
N ALA A 329 11.37 20.34 -15.15
CA ALA A 329 12.21 19.34 -15.81
C ALA A 329 12.23 19.51 -17.35
N MET A 330 11.11 19.93 -17.95
CA MET A 330 10.99 20.16 -19.40
C MET A 330 11.52 21.52 -19.87
N THR A 331 11.44 22.55 -19.03
CA THR A 331 11.63 23.95 -19.46
C THR A 331 12.95 24.58 -19.00
N VAL A 332 13.46 24.19 -17.83
CA VAL A 332 14.58 24.89 -17.20
C VAL A 332 15.91 24.23 -17.57
N GLN A 333 16.92 25.07 -17.79
CA GLN A 333 18.30 24.65 -18.08
C GLN A 333 19.19 24.84 -16.84
N GLY A 334 20.24 24.03 -16.75
CA GLY A 334 21.20 24.07 -15.64
C GLY A 334 21.00 22.95 -14.63
N PHE A 335 22.10 22.55 -13.99
CA PHE A 335 22.14 21.43 -13.05
C PHE A 335 21.20 21.61 -11.85
N GLY A 336 21.31 22.75 -11.14
CA GLY A 336 20.55 23.00 -9.91
C GLY A 336 19.04 22.89 -10.09
N PRO A 337 18.44 23.65 -11.04
CA PRO A 337 17.00 23.59 -11.27
C PRO A 337 16.51 22.23 -11.79
N ARG A 338 17.27 21.54 -12.65
CA ARG A 338 16.91 20.20 -13.16
C ARG A 338 16.98 19.14 -12.05
N TYR A 339 17.95 19.24 -11.15
CA TYR A 339 18.01 18.33 -10.02
C TYR A 339 16.88 18.63 -9.03
N LEU A 340 16.60 19.90 -8.74
CA LEU A 340 15.46 20.31 -7.91
C LEU A 340 14.10 19.84 -8.49
N SER A 341 13.93 19.84 -9.82
CA SER A 341 12.71 19.32 -10.43
C SER A 341 12.48 17.84 -10.13
N ILE A 342 13.55 17.03 -10.04
CA ILE A 342 13.47 15.61 -9.69
C ILE A 342 12.97 15.43 -8.25
N PHE A 343 13.41 16.27 -7.31
CA PHE A 343 12.87 16.27 -5.94
C PHE A 343 11.37 16.53 -5.94
N PHE A 344 10.91 17.55 -6.68
CA PHE A 344 9.49 17.89 -6.73
C PHE A 344 8.64 16.81 -7.39
N MET A 345 9.13 16.21 -8.47
CA MET A 345 8.47 15.08 -9.15
C MET A 345 8.29 13.90 -8.18
N ILE A 346 9.37 13.43 -7.56
CA ILE A 346 9.34 12.26 -6.66
C ILE A 346 8.53 12.55 -5.41
N PHE A 347 8.75 13.69 -4.76
CA PHE A 347 8.02 14.07 -3.56
C PHE A 347 6.51 14.05 -3.79
N GLY A 348 6.03 14.68 -4.86
CA GLY A 348 4.59 14.81 -5.06
C GLY A 348 3.89 13.47 -5.33
N VAL A 349 4.40 12.62 -6.23
CA VAL A 349 3.69 11.37 -6.57
C VAL A 349 3.79 10.29 -5.48
N TYR A 350 4.95 10.15 -4.83
CA TYR A 350 5.14 9.10 -3.82
C TYR A 350 4.45 9.41 -2.49
N THR A 351 4.39 10.67 -2.10
CA THR A 351 3.63 11.08 -0.90
C THR A 351 2.14 10.79 -1.05
N VAL A 352 1.60 11.01 -2.25
CA VAL A 352 0.18 10.82 -2.58
C VAL A 352 -0.21 9.36 -2.63
N TYR A 353 0.68 8.47 -3.09
CA TYR A 353 0.41 7.04 -3.20
C TYR A 353 -0.07 6.43 -1.88
N ASN A 354 0.63 6.72 -0.77
CA ASN A 354 0.28 6.20 0.55
C ASN A 354 -1.07 6.71 1.03
N VAL A 355 -1.36 8.00 0.82
CA VAL A 355 -2.63 8.63 1.20
C VAL A 355 -3.78 8.08 0.37
N ASN A 356 -3.56 7.85 -0.94
CA ASN A 356 -4.57 7.31 -1.84
C ASN A 356 -5.00 5.90 -1.43
N TYR A 357 -4.04 5.00 -1.16
CA TYR A 357 -4.36 3.66 -0.66
C TYR A 357 -5.16 3.69 0.64
N SER A 358 -4.78 4.57 1.57
CA SER A 358 -5.55 4.77 2.79
C SER A 358 -6.97 5.24 2.49
N TRP A 359 -7.16 6.16 1.53
CA TRP A 359 -8.46 6.73 1.17
C TRP A 359 -9.38 5.73 0.46
N VAL A 360 -8.85 4.95 -0.48
CA VAL A 360 -9.57 3.82 -1.11
C VAL A 360 -10.08 2.88 -0.01
N SER A 361 -9.19 2.50 0.89
CA SER A 361 -9.50 1.54 1.94
C SER A 361 -10.55 2.07 2.92
N SER A 362 -10.61 3.38 3.17
CA SER A 362 -11.59 3.98 4.08
C SER A 362 -12.91 4.35 3.41
N SER A 363 -12.94 4.43 2.08
CA SER A 363 -14.11 4.85 1.31
C SER A 363 -14.98 3.68 0.86
N ILE A 364 -14.44 2.47 0.72
CA ILE A 364 -15.22 1.29 0.34
C ILE A 364 -15.86 0.67 1.60
N PRO A 365 -17.20 0.71 1.74
CA PRO A 365 -17.88 0.21 2.93
C PRO A 365 -17.73 -1.30 3.11
N ARG A 366 -17.98 -1.79 4.33
CA ARG A 366 -18.13 -3.23 4.63
C ARG A 366 -19.19 -3.87 3.69
N PRO A 367 -19.07 -5.15 3.29
CA PRO A 367 -18.31 -6.27 3.90
C PRO A 367 -16.83 -6.40 3.48
N ARG A 368 -16.03 -7.18 4.25
CA ARG A 368 -14.58 -7.38 4.02
C ARG A 368 -14.27 -7.94 2.61
N ALA A 369 -15.10 -8.87 2.13
CA ALA A 369 -14.95 -9.48 0.81
C ALA A 369 -15.06 -8.45 -0.33
N LYS A 370 -16.03 -7.52 -0.27
CA LYS A 370 -16.17 -6.44 -1.26
C LYS A 370 -14.95 -5.53 -1.24
N ARG A 371 -14.51 -5.08 -0.06
CA ARG A 371 -13.34 -4.20 0.09
C ARG A 371 -12.06 -4.83 -0.48
N ALA A 372 -11.79 -6.10 -0.17
CA ALA A 372 -10.64 -6.83 -0.70
C ALA A 372 -10.72 -6.99 -2.23
N ALA A 373 -11.90 -7.37 -2.75
CA ALA A 373 -12.12 -7.49 -4.19
C ALA A 373 -11.94 -6.14 -4.91
N SER A 374 -12.45 -5.04 -4.36
CA SER A 374 -12.28 -3.71 -4.94
C SER A 374 -10.83 -3.26 -4.95
N MET A 375 -10.08 -3.48 -3.88
CA MET A 375 -8.64 -3.16 -3.85
C MET A 375 -7.87 -3.98 -4.89
N ALA A 376 -8.20 -5.27 -5.04
CA ALA A 376 -7.60 -6.12 -6.07
C ALA A 376 -7.93 -5.62 -7.49
N ILE A 377 -9.19 -5.27 -7.76
CA ILE A 377 -9.63 -4.72 -9.07
C ILE A 377 -8.94 -3.39 -9.36
N ILE A 378 -8.86 -2.48 -8.37
CA ILE A 378 -8.18 -1.19 -8.50
C ILE A 378 -6.70 -1.40 -8.84
N ASN A 379 -6.01 -2.29 -8.14
CA ASN A 379 -4.60 -2.58 -8.39
C ASN A 379 -4.40 -3.24 -9.77
N LEU A 380 -5.25 -4.19 -10.13
CA LEU A 380 -5.20 -4.86 -11.45
C LEU A 380 -5.41 -3.88 -12.61
N LEU A 381 -6.45 -3.04 -12.53
CA LEU A 381 -6.78 -2.08 -13.59
C LEU A 381 -5.70 -0.99 -13.69
N SER A 382 -5.22 -0.48 -12.55
CA SER A 382 -4.20 0.57 -12.56
C SER A 382 -2.83 0.05 -13.00
N GLY A 383 -2.30 -0.98 -12.35
CA GLY A 383 -0.97 -1.53 -12.67
C GLY A 383 -0.92 -2.16 -14.05
N GLY A 384 -1.91 -2.99 -14.38
CA GLY A 384 -1.97 -3.69 -15.67
C GLY A 384 -2.00 -2.72 -16.86
N ALA A 385 -2.93 -1.76 -16.87
CA ALA A 385 -3.08 -0.85 -17.99
C ALA A 385 -1.93 0.18 -18.09
N THR A 386 -1.46 0.71 -16.95
CA THR A 386 -0.43 1.74 -16.95
C THR A 386 0.89 1.24 -17.53
N HIS A 387 1.32 0.03 -17.19
CA HIS A 387 2.63 -0.46 -17.62
C HIS A 387 2.76 -0.61 -19.15
N PHE A 388 1.66 -0.93 -19.86
CA PHE A 388 1.65 -1.11 -21.31
C PHE A 388 2.14 0.10 -22.11
N TYR A 389 1.66 1.30 -21.79
CA TYR A 389 2.05 2.50 -22.53
C TYR A 389 3.19 3.27 -21.85
N THR A 390 3.33 3.18 -20.52
CA THR A 390 4.37 3.94 -19.81
C THR A 390 5.79 3.52 -20.15
N SER A 391 5.98 2.26 -20.55
CA SER A 391 7.27 1.73 -20.99
C SER A 391 7.80 2.41 -22.26
N TYR A 392 6.96 3.12 -23.01
CA TYR A 392 7.36 3.85 -24.24
C TYR A 392 7.40 5.38 -24.06
N LEU A 393 7.22 5.91 -22.84
CA LEU A 393 7.11 7.36 -22.61
C LEU A 393 8.45 8.11 -22.69
N PHE A 394 9.57 7.40 -22.56
CA PHE A 394 10.90 8.00 -22.54
C PHE A 394 11.76 7.44 -23.69
N PRO A 395 11.40 7.71 -24.95
CA PRO A 395 12.23 7.29 -26.08
C PRO A 395 13.54 8.08 -26.11
N ASP A 396 14.61 7.41 -26.52
CA ASP A 396 15.94 8.03 -26.64
C ASP A 396 15.98 9.18 -27.66
N SER A 397 15.03 9.23 -28.61
CA SER A 397 14.89 10.32 -29.58
C SER A 397 14.49 11.67 -28.96
N ASP A 398 13.93 11.66 -27.76
CA ASP A 398 13.48 12.87 -27.04
C ASP A 398 14.49 13.32 -25.98
N LYS A 399 15.68 12.69 -25.95
CA LYS A 399 16.80 13.13 -25.12
C LYS A 399 17.22 14.56 -25.49
N PRO A 400 17.64 15.40 -24.52
CA PRO A 400 17.75 15.15 -23.08
C PRO A 400 16.54 15.63 -22.25
N ARG A 401 15.48 16.15 -22.90
CA ARG A 401 14.39 16.86 -22.22
C ARG A 401 13.12 16.01 -22.04
N TYR A 402 12.97 14.96 -22.83
CA TYR A 402 11.86 14.01 -22.75
C TYR A 402 10.49 14.71 -22.68
N TYR A 403 10.21 15.62 -23.63
CA TYR A 403 8.99 16.42 -23.65
C TYR A 403 7.73 15.55 -23.70
N THR A 404 7.78 14.45 -24.43
CA THR A 404 6.68 13.49 -24.55
C THR A 404 6.39 12.85 -23.18
N GLY A 405 7.42 12.33 -22.51
CA GLY A 405 7.28 11.78 -21.16
C GLY A 405 6.78 12.81 -20.16
N GLY A 406 7.44 13.97 -20.08
CA GLY A 406 7.09 15.03 -19.13
C GLY A 406 5.67 15.59 -19.32
N SER A 407 5.22 15.74 -20.56
CA SER A 407 3.85 16.23 -20.87
C SER A 407 2.79 15.21 -20.48
N VAL A 408 2.99 13.93 -20.79
CA VAL A 408 2.07 12.85 -20.39
C VAL A 408 2.01 12.71 -18.87
N LEU A 409 3.15 12.79 -18.17
CA LEU A 409 3.19 12.77 -16.70
C LEU A 409 2.42 13.94 -16.11
N THR A 410 2.63 15.15 -16.63
CA THR A 410 1.93 16.36 -16.17
C THR A 410 0.42 16.24 -16.38
N ALA A 411 -0.01 15.81 -17.57
CA ALA A 411 -1.42 15.57 -17.88
C ALA A 411 -2.06 14.52 -16.96
N SER A 412 -1.34 13.42 -16.70
CA SER A 412 -1.80 12.34 -15.81
C SER A 412 -1.96 12.84 -14.37
N ILE A 413 -1.01 13.62 -13.85
CA ILE A 413 -1.08 14.17 -12.50
C ILE A 413 -2.24 15.19 -12.38
N MET A 414 -2.48 16.00 -13.40
CA MET A 414 -3.65 16.91 -13.44
C MET A 414 -4.96 16.12 -13.45
N LEU A 415 -5.07 15.06 -14.26
CA LEU A 415 -6.24 14.17 -14.28
C LEU A 415 -6.44 13.45 -12.94
N CYS A 416 -5.36 13.09 -12.25
CA CYS A 416 -5.42 12.53 -10.90
C CYS A 416 -6.01 13.54 -9.89
N ALA A 417 -5.55 14.80 -9.91
CA ALA A 417 -6.07 15.85 -9.04
C ALA A 417 -7.55 16.19 -9.33
N LEU A 418 -7.93 16.24 -10.60
CA LEU A 418 -9.32 16.41 -11.03
C LEU A 418 -10.20 15.24 -10.56
N THR A 419 -9.73 14.01 -10.70
CA THR A 419 -10.46 12.82 -10.25
C THR A 419 -10.63 12.82 -8.73
N ALA A 420 -9.59 13.21 -7.98
CA ALA A 420 -9.69 13.38 -6.53
C ALA A 420 -10.76 14.42 -6.14
N ALA A 421 -10.89 15.52 -6.90
CA ALA A 421 -11.94 16.51 -6.68
C ALA A 421 -13.34 15.96 -6.97
N VAL A 422 -13.50 15.18 -8.05
CA VAL A 422 -14.75 14.50 -8.38
C VAL A 422 -15.14 13.51 -7.28
N ILE A 423 -14.20 12.71 -6.79
CA ILE A 423 -14.43 11.78 -5.67
C ILE A 423 -14.87 12.54 -4.43
N ARG A 424 -14.19 13.64 -4.06
CA ARG A 424 -14.59 14.47 -2.91
C ARG A 424 -16.02 14.99 -3.04
N ILE A 425 -16.39 15.50 -4.22
CA ILE A 425 -17.75 16.00 -4.48
C ILE A 425 -18.76 14.86 -4.37
N TYR A 426 -18.45 13.69 -4.94
CA TYR A 426 -19.30 12.51 -4.89
C TYR A 426 -19.51 12.02 -3.45
N LEU A 427 -18.43 11.86 -2.68
CA LEU A 427 -18.48 11.45 -1.27
C LEU A 427 -19.19 12.49 -0.39
N SER A 428 -19.00 13.79 -0.65
CA SER A 428 -19.74 14.85 0.04
C SER A 428 -21.23 14.80 -0.24
N ARG A 429 -21.63 14.50 -1.48
CA ARG A 429 -23.05 14.29 -1.84
C ARG A 429 -23.62 13.05 -1.16
N LEU A 430 -22.86 11.97 -1.07
CA LEU A 430 -23.27 10.76 -0.33
C LEU A 430 -23.43 11.04 1.17
N ASN A 431 -22.49 11.74 1.79
CA ASN A 431 -22.59 12.18 3.19
C ASN A 431 -23.85 13.03 3.41
N LYS A 432 -24.11 14.02 2.55
CA LYS A 432 -25.33 14.84 2.62
C LYS A 432 -26.60 14.01 2.44
N LYS A 433 -26.62 13.04 1.53
CA LYS A 433 -27.77 12.15 1.32
C LYS A 433 -28.03 11.28 2.56
N MET A 434 -27.00 10.79 3.22
CA MET A 434 -27.12 10.05 4.48
C MET A 434 -27.65 10.94 5.61
N ASP A 435 -27.15 12.18 5.71
CA ASP A 435 -27.65 13.16 6.69
C ASP A 435 -29.14 13.49 6.46
N LEU A 436 -29.57 13.62 5.19
CA LEU A 436 -30.97 13.92 4.81
C LEU A 436 -31.92 12.73 5.02
N GLN A 437 -31.44 11.50 4.83
CA GLN A 437 -32.27 10.31 4.97
C GLN A 437 -32.45 9.88 6.44
N GLY A 438 -31.69 10.48 7.38
CA GLY A 438 -31.67 10.02 8.77
C GLY A 438 -31.18 8.57 8.94
N VAL A 439 -30.73 7.95 7.84
CA VAL A 439 -30.27 6.57 7.79
C VAL A 439 -28.80 6.59 8.16
N VAL A 440 -28.55 6.40 9.45
CA VAL A 440 -27.34 5.77 9.95
C VAL A 440 -27.23 4.43 9.23
N ALA A 441 -26.25 4.30 8.34
CA ALA A 441 -26.17 3.18 7.41
C ALA A 441 -26.01 1.83 8.12
N GLY A 442 -27.08 1.02 8.09
CA GLY A 442 -27.02 -0.43 8.03
C GLY A 442 -27.60 -1.20 9.22
N VAL A 443 -28.94 -1.32 9.31
CA VAL A 443 -29.59 -2.50 9.92
C VAL A 443 -30.92 -2.76 9.19
N HIS A 444 -31.05 -3.92 8.53
CA HIS A 444 -32.37 -4.48 8.29
C HIS A 444 -32.88 -5.05 9.62
N THR A 445 -33.79 -4.34 10.29
CA THR A 445 -34.44 -4.80 11.50
C THR A 445 -35.50 -5.85 11.15
N LYS A 446 -35.24 -7.13 11.49
CA LYS A 446 -36.33 -8.12 11.60
C LYS A 446 -36.96 -8.15 13.00
N ASN A 447 -36.25 -7.72 14.05
CA ASN A 447 -36.69 -7.88 15.45
C ASN A 447 -36.49 -6.63 16.33
N GLY A 448 -36.99 -5.46 15.93
CA GLY A 448 -37.37 -4.38 16.86
C GLY A 448 -36.32 -3.77 17.81
N HIS A 449 -35.02 -4.00 17.66
CA HIS A 449 -33.97 -3.36 18.46
C HIS A 449 -33.11 -2.46 17.58
N ALA A 450 -33.05 -1.18 17.91
CA ALA A 450 -32.25 -0.18 17.20
C ALA A 450 -30.86 -0.09 17.84
N GLU A 451 -29.86 -0.69 17.22
CA GLU A 451 -28.45 -0.50 17.59
C GLU A 451 -27.91 0.78 16.96
N SER A 452 -27.41 1.71 17.78
CA SER A 452 -26.70 2.89 17.32
C SER A 452 -25.21 2.55 17.14
N GLN A 453 -24.81 2.05 15.97
CA GLN A 453 -23.40 2.12 15.55
C GLN A 453 -23.09 3.56 15.09
N LYS A 454 -21.91 4.10 15.44
CA LYS A 454 -21.39 5.35 14.87
C LYS A 454 -21.64 5.38 13.37
N ALA A 455 -22.47 6.33 12.91
CA ALA A 455 -22.80 6.49 11.51
C ALA A 455 -21.54 6.56 10.66
N TYR A 456 -21.35 5.56 9.80
CA TYR A 456 -20.24 5.54 8.87
C TYR A 456 -20.31 6.77 7.96
N ARG A 457 -19.34 7.69 8.12
CA ARG A 457 -19.17 8.86 7.25
C ARG A 457 -17.96 8.65 6.36
N PHE A 458 -18.12 8.93 5.08
CA PHE A 458 -17.00 8.89 4.14
C PHE A 458 -16.01 10.01 4.48
N THR A 459 -14.73 9.67 4.57
CA THR A 459 -13.66 10.65 4.68
C THR A 459 -13.50 11.40 3.35
N LEU A 460 -13.37 12.73 3.41
CA LEU A 460 -13.35 13.61 2.25
C LEU A 460 -11.97 13.90 1.68
#